data_AF-A0A416TYW2-F1
#
_entry.id   AF-A0A416TYW2-F1
#
_cell.length_a   1.000
_cell.length_b   1.000
_cell.length_c   1.000
_cell.angle_alpha   90.00
_cell.angle_beta   90.00
_cell.angle_gamma   90.00
#
_symmetry.space_group_name_H-M   'P 1'
#
loop_
_entity.id
_entity.type
_entity.pdbx_description
1 polymer ?
#
loop_
_entity_poly.entity_id
_entity_poly.type
_entity_poly.pdbx_seq_one_letter_code
_entity_poly.pdbx_strand_id
1 'polypeptide(L)'
;MPNLSTARRISSIRLNDAKTIGEITKENSDFLMEQTFDHDIQAKKCYIYDFYHDDQPDKNQNMTYDNTTKTPIDAKFIINSYQSIDKDQVPYYLQFRPSQKYSFSENDDLYYYETDYHERYLADFPIGLFVDIPDDNKIYHKWLIVGREIANQFRKYLILPCDYNLTWIEKTGQNRIKRKMWGVLRNQNSYTTGKYRDHYFAHPDNQDKIWFPLNQITEKFWYNDDVNKTMRLIISAPTEHPLVWSVTKIENTKPVGIQKLTIYQDFWDEHRDYIERDENGKIIGMYADYYDSSVIPVEPSTPGEIAGINKTIIASSTNVKVGGSYKLFTIKILDEDHNDISDQYKGGEFTWKCSVENNELSDYVSWSKSGCKYNQIKMKFINDRNYLGKLLLISCDVSLNNNIIRVAENFEITV
;
A
#
# COMPACT_ATOMS: atom_id res chain seq x y z
N MET A 1 43.85 -14.50 10.05
CA MET A 1 43.53 -13.32 10.90
C MET A 1 44.82 -12.53 11.14
N PRO A 2 44.88 -11.22 10.88
CA PRO A 2 46.05 -10.41 11.24
C PRO A 2 46.19 -10.37 12.77
N ASN A 3 47.42 -10.31 13.28
CA ASN A 3 47.66 -10.26 14.72
C ASN A 3 47.24 -8.89 15.32
N LEU A 4 46.92 -8.86 16.62
CA LEU A 4 46.42 -7.67 17.32
C LEU A 4 47.40 -6.46 17.25
N SER A 5 48.70 -6.73 17.12
CA SER A 5 49.73 -5.70 16.98
C SER A 5 49.74 -5.09 15.57
N THR A 6 49.44 -5.88 14.54
CA THR A 6 49.28 -5.41 13.15
C THR A 6 48.04 -4.56 13.01
N ALA A 7 46.93 -4.94 13.66
CA ALA A 7 45.71 -4.12 13.70
C ALA A 7 45.95 -2.75 14.38
N ARG A 8 46.65 -2.73 15.52
CA ARG A 8 47.07 -1.49 16.20
C ARG A 8 48.00 -0.63 15.35
N ARG A 9 48.89 -1.26 14.59
CA ARG A 9 49.86 -0.57 13.74
C ARG A 9 49.19 0.03 12.48
N ILE A 10 48.20 -0.66 11.90
CA ILE A 10 47.39 -0.14 10.79
C ILE A 10 46.49 1.01 11.28
N SER A 11 45.92 0.92 12.49
CA SER A 11 45.14 2.02 13.07
C SER A 11 45.98 3.27 13.39
N SER A 12 47.26 3.11 13.73
CA SER A 12 48.16 4.25 13.98
C SER A 12 48.71 4.92 12.71
N ILE A 13 48.67 4.23 11.56
CA ILE A 13 49.28 4.71 10.31
C ILE A 13 48.29 5.52 9.44
N ARG A 14 46.97 5.39 9.65
CA ARG A 14 45.96 6.16 8.92
C ARG A 14 45.55 7.47 9.62
N LEU A 15 46.52 8.28 10.02
CA LEU A 15 46.30 9.70 10.33
C LEU A 15 46.37 10.54 9.03
N ASN A 16 45.63 10.12 8.00
CA ASN A 16 45.39 10.98 6.85
C ASN A 16 44.12 11.79 7.13
N ASP A 17 44.34 13.06 7.44
CA ASP A 17 43.45 14.22 7.43
C ASP A 17 42.02 14.01 7.97
N ALA A 18 41.83 14.48 9.21
CA ALA A 18 40.57 14.85 9.87
C ALA A 18 39.65 13.76 10.49
N LYS A 19 39.97 12.46 10.43
CA LYS A 19 39.13 11.41 11.06
C LYS A 19 39.65 10.91 12.41
N THR A 20 38.75 10.71 13.36
CA THR A 20 39.02 10.14 14.69
C THR A 20 39.24 8.61 14.63
N ILE A 21 39.90 8.04 15.64
CA ILE A 21 40.10 6.58 15.75
C ILE A 21 38.76 5.81 15.76
N GLY A 22 37.71 6.42 16.36
CA GLY A 22 36.37 5.84 16.37
C GLY A 22 35.76 5.73 14.97
N GLU A 23 35.89 6.77 14.15
CA GLU A 23 35.42 6.78 12.76
C GLU A 23 36.15 5.74 11.91
N ILE A 24 37.49 5.64 12.04
CA ILE A 24 38.27 4.60 11.34
C ILE A 24 37.83 3.19 11.75
N THR A 25 37.56 2.98 13.04
CA THR A 25 37.10 1.68 13.54
C THR A 25 35.71 1.34 13.01
N LYS A 26 34.83 2.33 12.91
CA LYS A 26 33.50 2.18 12.31
C LYS A 26 33.60 1.85 10.83
N GLU A 27 34.38 2.59 10.05
CA GLU A 27 34.57 2.33 8.60
C GLU A 27 35.14 0.93 8.34
N ASN A 28 36.10 0.48 9.15
CA ASN A 28 36.62 -0.89 9.05
C ASN A 28 35.56 -1.94 9.41
N SER A 29 34.67 -1.62 10.36
CA SER A 29 33.55 -2.51 10.75
C SER A 29 32.49 -2.58 9.66
N ASP A 30 32.14 -1.45 9.05
CA ASP A 30 31.21 -1.36 7.91
C ASP A 30 31.76 -2.12 6.70
N PHE A 31 33.05 -1.93 6.38
CA PHE A 31 33.71 -2.69 5.31
C PHE A 31 33.68 -4.20 5.56
N LEU A 32 34.00 -4.65 6.78
CA LEU A 32 33.97 -6.07 7.11
C LEU A 32 32.55 -6.63 7.06
N MET A 33 31.56 -5.89 7.56
CA MET A 33 30.15 -6.26 7.53
C MET A 33 29.66 -6.42 6.09
N GLU A 34 30.06 -5.53 5.18
CA GLU A 34 29.73 -5.60 3.76
C GLU A 34 30.33 -6.85 3.10
N GLN A 35 31.62 -7.13 3.36
CA GLN A 35 32.32 -8.30 2.78
C GLN A 35 31.78 -9.64 3.31
N THR A 36 31.25 -9.66 4.53
CA THR A 36 30.75 -10.88 5.18
C THR A 36 29.24 -11.03 5.09
N PHE A 37 28.53 -10.06 4.49
CA PHE A 37 27.07 -10.01 4.51
C PHE A 37 26.44 -11.27 3.91
N ASP A 38 26.85 -11.66 2.70
CA ASP A 38 26.29 -12.81 1.97
C ASP A 38 26.60 -14.18 2.60
N HIS A 39 27.57 -14.22 3.51
CA HIS A 39 27.97 -15.44 4.21
C HIS A 39 27.26 -15.58 5.57
N ASP A 40 26.45 -14.59 5.98
CA ASP A 40 25.70 -14.63 7.23
C ASP A 40 24.36 -15.35 7.04
N ILE A 41 24.05 -16.30 7.92
CA ILE A 41 22.77 -17.02 7.90
C ILE A 41 21.55 -16.10 8.10
N GLN A 42 21.77 -14.95 8.74
CA GLN A 42 20.75 -13.95 8.99
C GLN A 42 20.48 -13.05 7.78
N ALA A 43 21.38 -13.05 6.78
CA ALA A 43 21.21 -12.25 5.58
C ALA A 43 20.10 -12.84 4.70
N LYS A 44 19.14 -11.99 4.36
CA LYS A 44 17.98 -12.34 3.54
C LYS A 44 17.83 -11.29 2.44
N LYS A 45 17.43 -11.74 1.26
CA LYS A 45 16.94 -10.86 0.19
C LYS A 45 15.49 -10.51 0.50
N CYS A 46 15.24 -9.26 0.83
CA CYS A 46 13.94 -8.73 1.21
C CYS A 46 13.40 -7.79 0.12
N TYR A 47 12.16 -7.32 0.30
CA TYR A 47 11.55 -6.32 -0.56
C TYR A 47 10.91 -5.24 0.31
N ILE A 48 11.25 -3.98 0.07
CA ILE A 48 10.75 -2.81 0.81
C ILE A 48 9.86 -1.96 -0.09
N TYR A 49 8.75 -1.49 0.46
CA TYR A 49 7.73 -0.78 -0.31
C TYR A 49 6.76 -0.05 0.63
N ASP A 50 6.01 0.90 0.10
CA ASP A 50 4.91 1.54 0.82
C ASP A 50 3.56 0.90 0.44
N PHE A 51 2.44 1.46 0.91
CA PHE A 51 1.13 0.91 0.56
C PHE A 51 0.81 0.99 -0.95
N TYR A 52 1.28 2.02 -1.66
CA TYR A 52 0.96 2.24 -3.07
C TYR A 52 1.78 1.38 -4.02
N HIS A 53 2.98 0.97 -3.61
CA HIS A 53 3.86 0.06 -4.33
C HIS A 53 3.69 -1.41 -3.91
N ASP A 54 2.62 -1.74 -3.19
CA ASP A 54 2.22 -3.13 -2.91
C ASP A 54 1.37 -3.69 -4.05
N ASP A 55 2.00 -4.49 -4.92
CA ASP A 55 1.34 -5.22 -6.01
C ASP A 55 0.46 -6.39 -5.54
N GLN A 56 0.56 -6.78 -4.27
CA GLN A 56 -0.16 -7.93 -3.68
C GLN A 56 -0.78 -7.57 -2.32
N PRO A 57 -1.66 -6.55 -2.26
CA PRO A 57 -2.21 -6.02 -1.00
C PRO A 57 -3.09 -7.02 -0.26
N ASP A 58 -3.66 -8.02 -0.94
CA ASP A 58 -4.50 -9.04 -0.31
C ASP A 58 -3.71 -10.16 0.37
N LYS A 59 -2.39 -10.23 0.16
CA LYS A 59 -1.53 -11.30 0.68
C LYS A 59 -0.61 -10.78 1.78
N ASN A 60 -0.52 -11.53 2.87
CA ASN A 60 0.53 -11.37 3.89
C ASN A 60 1.60 -12.48 3.82
N GLN A 61 1.33 -13.56 3.08
CA GLN A 61 2.21 -14.72 2.88
C GLN A 61 2.11 -15.22 1.44
N ASN A 62 3.08 -16.03 1.01
CA ASN A 62 3.13 -16.63 -0.33
C ASN A 62 3.07 -15.58 -1.46
N MET A 63 3.77 -14.47 -1.27
CA MET A 63 3.94 -13.41 -2.27
C MET A 63 4.98 -13.82 -3.31
N THR A 64 4.80 -13.33 -4.55
CA THR A 64 5.69 -13.60 -5.69
C THR A 64 6.35 -12.32 -6.20
N TYR A 65 7.57 -12.39 -6.75
CA TYR A 65 8.38 -11.19 -7.04
C TYR A 65 8.94 -11.08 -8.47
N ASP A 66 8.42 -11.87 -9.42
CA ASP A 66 8.95 -11.89 -10.79
C ASP A 66 8.69 -10.58 -11.57
N ASN A 67 7.55 -9.94 -11.33
CA ASN A 67 7.13 -8.67 -11.94
C ASN A 67 6.57 -7.73 -10.87
N THR A 68 7.37 -7.46 -9.85
CA THR A 68 6.91 -6.69 -8.69
C THR A 68 7.25 -5.20 -8.77
N THR A 69 6.37 -4.37 -8.23
CA THR A 69 6.61 -2.93 -7.99
C THR A 69 7.47 -2.67 -6.74
N LYS A 70 7.77 -3.71 -5.96
CA LYS A 70 8.49 -3.61 -4.69
C LYS A 70 9.99 -3.53 -4.92
N THR A 71 10.68 -2.69 -4.15
CA THR A 71 12.12 -2.50 -4.30
C THR A 71 12.89 -3.61 -3.56
N PRO A 72 13.77 -4.37 -4.24
CA PRO A 72 14.60 -5.36 -3.57
C PRO A 72 15.61 -4.69 -2.63
N ILE A 73 15.77 -5.25 -1.43
CA ILE A 73 16.73 -4.76 -0.44
C ILE A 73 17.35 -5.92 0.33
N ASP A 74 18.66 -5.85 0.56
CA ASP A 74 19.37 -6.84 1.35
C ASP A 74 19.38 -6.43 2.83
N ALA A 75 18.89 -7.32 3.68
CA ALA A 75 18.80 -7.06 5.11
C ALA A 75 19.13 -8.30 5.96
N LYS A 76 19.63 -8.08 7.16
CA LYS A 76 19.74 -9.11 8.19
C LYS A 76 18.50 -9.09 9.07
N PHE A 77 17.86 -10.25 9.23
CA PHE A 77 16.78 -10.45 10.18
C PHE A 77 17.34 -10.99 11.49
N ILE A 78 17.12 -10.25 12.58
CA ILE A 78 17.73 -10.53 13.88
C ILE A 78 16.61 -10.63 14.94
N ILE A 79 16.62 -11.73 15.69
CA ILE A 79 15.70 -11.92 16.81
C ILE A 79 16.14 -11.04 17.97
N ASN A 80 15.29 -10.11 18.40
CA ASN A 80 15.56 -9.22 19.54
C ASN A 80 15.35 -9.95 20.88
N SER A 81 14.19 -10.58 21.05
CA SER A 81 13.93 -11.47 22.18
C SER A 81 12.90 -12.54 21.79
N TYR A 82 12.92 -13.65 22.51
CA TYR A 82 12.01 -14.76 22.25
C TYR A 82 10.63 -14.48 22.84
N GLN A 83 9.60 -14.84 22.08
CA GLN A 83 8.21 -14.64 22.49
C GLN A 83 7.87 -15.45 23.75
N SER A 84 7.05 -14.85 24.62
CA SER A 84 6.35 -15.54 25.69
C SER A 84 4.84 -15.41 25.44
N ILE A 85 4.07 -16.44 25.78
CA ILE A 85 2.60 -16.45 25.63
C ILE A 85 1.96 -15.28 26.40
N ASP A 86 2.54 -14.91 27.55
CA ASP A 86 1.99 -13.90 28.44
C ASP A 86 2.25 -12.45 27.99
N LYS A 87 3.03 -12.25 26.92
CA LYS A 87 3.46 -10.93 26.47
C LYS A 87 3.09 -10.71 25.02
N ASP A 88 2.91 -9.43 24.69
CA ASP A 88 2.84 -8.98 23.30
C ASP A 88 3.98 -9.57 22.47
N GLN A 89 3.69 -9.73 21.18
CA GLN A 89 4.69 -10.09 20.20
C GLN A 89 5.90 -9.15 20.27
N VAL A 90 7.09 -9.73 20.32
CA VAL A 90 8.33 -8.97 20.46
C VAL A 90 8.69 -8.30 19.13
N PRO A 91 9.17 -7.04 19.12
CA PRO A 91 9.72 -6.44 17.92
C PRO A 91 11.04 -7.11 17.52
N TYR A 92 11.20 -7.42 16.24
CA TYR A 92 12.44 -7.97 15.69
C TYR A 92 13.34 -6.85 15.18
N TYR A 93 14.61 -7.16 14.95
CA TYR A 93 15.56 -6.23 14.38
C TYR A 93 15.77 -6.51 12.89
N LEU A 94 15.75 -5.44 12.10
CA LEU A 94 16.16 -5.41 10.71
C LEU A 94 17.41 -4.55 10.57
N GLN A 95 18.44 -5.07 9.91
CA GLN A 95 19.66 -4.34 9.65
C GLN A 95 20.00 -4.39 8.16
N PHE A 96 19.97 -3.25 7.48
CA PHE A 96 20.40 -3.16 6.08
C PHE A 96 21.91 -3.27 5.94
N ARG A 97 22.36 -3.50 4.70
CA ARG A 97 23.78 -3.36 4.35
C ARG A 97 24.32 -1.98 4.75
N PRO A 98 25.59 -1.88 5.17
CA PRO A 98 26.24 -0.59 5.40
C PRO A 98 26.20 0.34 4.18
N SER A 99 26.27 -0.23 2.97
CA SER A 99 26.18 0.50 1.70
C SER A 99 24.78 1.03 1.35
N GLN A 100 23.73 0.65 2.09
CA GLN A 100 22.36 1.10 1.84
C GLN A 100 22.24 2.63 1.94
N LYS A 101 21.64 3.25 0.93
CA LYS A 101 21.29 4.68 0.95
C LYS A 101 20.13 4.93 1.91
N TYR A 102 20.18 6.07 2.59
CA TYR A 102 19.13 6.57 3.49
C TYR A 102 18.55 7.91 3.03
N SER A 103 19.07 8.42 1.91
CA SER A 103 18.58 9.60 1.23
C SER A 103 18.62 9.31 -0.26
N PHE A 104 17.58 9.69 -0.98
CA PHE A 104 17.36 9.29 -2.36
C PHE A 104 17.33 10.49 -3.30
N SER A 105 17.84 10.29 -4.51
CA SER A 105 17.78 11.26 -5.61
C SER A 105 16.76 10.79 -6.66
N GLU A 106 16.34 11.66 -7.58
CA GLU A 106 15.29 11.37 -8.59
C GLU A 106 15.49 10.08 -9.39
N ASN A 107 16.73 9.59 -9.52
CA ASN A 107 17.07 8.37 -10.25
C ASN A 107 17.09 7.10 -9.38
N ASP A 108 16.86 7.21 -8.08
CA ASP A 108 16.84 6.08 -7.15
C ASP A 108 15.41 5.51 -7.03
N ASP A 109 15.30 4.17 -6.96
CA ASP A 109 14.00 3.47 -6.92
C ASP A 109 13.09 3.88 -5.75
N LEU A 110 13.68 4.34 -4.64
CA LEU A 110 12.97 4.76 -3.42
C LEU A 110 12.81 6.27 -3.32
N TYR A 111 13.02 7.03 -4.41
CA TYR A 111 12.89 8.48 -4.41
C TYR A 111 11.52 8.98 -3.95
N TYR A 112 10.45 8.23 -4.23
CA TYR A 112 9.10 8.54 -3.76
C TYR A 112 9.02 8.69 -2.24
N TYR A 113 9.93 8.07 -1.48
CA TYR A 113 9.96 8.23 -0.03
C TYR A 113 10.32 9.66 0.39
N GLU A 114 11.19 10.34 -0.36
CA GLU A 114 11.58 11.72 -0.05
C GLU A 114 10.40 12.67 -0.22
N THR A 115 9.68 12.56 -1.34
CA THR A 115 8.55 13.45 -1.66
C THR A 115 7.31 13.13 -0.84
N ASP A 116 6.91 11.85 -0.81
CA ASP A 116 5.58 11.46 -0.32
C ASP A 116 5.56 11.25 1.19
N TYR A 117 6.72 11.00 1.80
CA TYR A 117 6.84 10.68 3.23
C TYR A 117 7.76 11.63 3.99
N HIS A 118 8.99 11.88 3.53
CA HIS A 118 9.92 12.74 4.24
C HIS A 118 9.48 14.20 4.22
N GLU A 119 9.22 14.78 3.05
CA GLU A 119 8.80 16.17 2.92
C GLU A 119 7.37 16.40 3.46
N ARG A 120 6.45 15.47 3.16
CA ARG A 120 5.03 15.61 3.56
C ARG A 120 4.80 15.34 5.04
N TYR A 121 5.36 14.25 5.57
CA TYR A 121 5.07 13.79 6.92
C TYR A 121 6.23 13.97 7.90
N LEU A 122 7.42 14.37 7.46
CA LEU A 122 8.64 14.41 8.29
C LEU A 122 9.07 13.02 8.79
N ALA A 123 8.74 11.98 8.01
CA ALA A 123 9.11 10.61 8.34
C ALA A 123 10.58 10.33 7.94
N ASP A 124 11.31 9.63 8.81
CA ASP A 124 12.69 9.23 8.54
C ASP A 124 12.73 7.84 7.91
N PHE A 125 13.45 7.68 6.79
CA PHE A 125 13.58 6.37 6.14
C PHE A 125 14.19 5.34 7.11
N PRO A 126 13.64 4.11 7.19
CA PRO A 126 12.53 3.50 6.43
C PRO A 126 11.21 3.40 7.22
N ILE A 127 10.97 4.28 8.20
CA ILE A 127 9.84 4.13 9.14
C ILE A 127 8.51 4.29 8.39
N GLY A 128 7.57 3.38 8.62
CA GLY A 128 6.28 3.38 7.93
C GLY A 128 6.28 2.62 6.61
N LEU A 129 7.40 2.04 6.19
CA LEU A 129 7.43 1.12 5.04
C LEU A 129 7.15 -0.32 5.49
N PHE A 130 6.56 -1.09 4.57
CA PHE A 130 6.49 -2.53 4.67
C PHE A 130 7.80 -3.15 4.18
N VAL A 131 8.12 -4.31 4.74
CA VAL A 131 9.22 -5.15 4.27
C VAL A 131 8.77 -6.60 4.25
N ASP A 132 8.96 -7.25 3.11
CA ASP A 132 8.73 -8.69 2.97
C ASP A 132 10.03 -9.43 3.26
N ILE A 133 9.99 -10.35 4.23
CA ILE A 133 11.16 -11.11 4.67
C ILE A 133 10.88 -12.61 4.53
N PRO A 134 11.78 -13.37 3.89
CA PRO A 134 11.61 -14.81 3.74
C PRO A 134 11.96 -15.56 5.03
N ASP A 135 11.12 -16.52 5.39
CA ASP A 135 11.44 -17.52 6.40
C ASP A 135 12.41 -18.60 5.87
N ASP A 136 12.69 -19.60 6.69
CA ASP A 136 13.61 -20.69 6.32
C ASP A 136 13.04 -21.62 5.24
N ASN A 137 11.72 -21.61 5.03
CA ASN A 137 11.03 -22.29 3.92
C ASN A 137 10.96 -21.43 2.65
N LYS A 138 11.58 -20.24 2.66
CA LYS A 138 11.53 -19.22 1.58
C LYS A 138 10.14 -18.66 1.34
N ILE A 139 9.25 -18.74 2.33
CA ILE A 139 7.95 -18.09 2.30
C ILE A 139 8.16 -16.67 2.84
N TYR A 140 7.80 -15.68 2.03
CA TYR A 140 7.87 -14.28 2.42
C TYR A 140 6.69 -13.90 3.29
N HIS A 141 6.98 -13.25 4.42
CA HIS A 141 6.00 -12.71 5.35
C HIS A 141 6.09 -11.18 5.35
N LYS A 142 4.94 -10.50 5.47
CA LYS A 142 4.85 -9.02 5.48
C LYS A 142 5.12 -8.48 6.88
N TRP A 143 6.03 -7.51 6.99
CA TRP A 143 6.37 -6.82 8.23
C TRP A 143 6.24 -5.31 8.05
N LEU A 144 5.96 -4.59 9.14
CA LEU A 144 5.96 -3.13 9.19
C LEU A 144 7.20 -2.64 9.94
N ILE A 145 7.90 -1.65 9.38
CA ILE A 145 9.04 -1.01 10.05
C ILE A 145 8.55 0.13 10.93
N VAL A 146 8.69 -0.04 12.24
CA VAL A 146 7.98 0.78 13.25
C VAL A 146 8.87 1.68 14.08
N GLY A 147 10.19 1.58 13.93
CA GLY A 147 11.11 2.40 14.71
C GLY A 147 12.56 2.15 14.37
N ARG A 148 13.41 3.01 14.91
CA ARG A 148 14.85 2.97 14.73
C ARG A 148 15.54 2.83 16.07
N GLU A 149 16.52 1.95 16.14
CA GLU A 149 17.43 1.85 17.27
C GLU A 149 18.62 2.79 17.05
N ILE A 150 18.86 3.66 18.03
CA ILE A 150 20.00 4.58 18.02
C ILE A 150 21.18 3.86 18.68
N ALA A 151 22.02 3.22 17.86
CA ALA A 151 23.25 2.55 18.30
C ALA A 151 24.47 3.08 17.53
N ASN A 152 25.63 3.05 18.18
CA ASN A 152 26.86 3.65 17.64
C ASN A 152 27.53 2.84 16.50
N GLN A 153 27.24 1.54 16.40
CA GLN A 153 27.89 0.65 15.42
C GLN A 153 27.07 0.51 14.14
N PHE A 154 26.01 -0.30 14.18
CA PHE A 154 25.15 -0.59 13.03
C PHE A 154 23.74 -0.07 13.28
N ARG A 155 23.15 0.59 12.28
CA ARG A 155 21.76 1.04 12.34
C ARG A 155 20.85 -0.19 12.28
N LYS A 156 19.98 -0.31 13.27
CA LYS A 156 18.96 -1.35 13.32
C LYS A 156 17.59 -0.71 13.39
N TYR A 157 16.61 -1.40 12.83
CA TYR A 157 15.23 -0.98 12.78
C TYR A 157 14.37 -2.01 13.48
N LEU A 158 13.33 -1.55 14.15
CA LEU A 158 12.35 -2.41 14.81
C LEU A 158 11.26 -2.74 13.79
N ILE A 159 10.97 -4.03 13.64
CA ILE A 159 9.91 -4.52 12.76
C ILE A 159 8.90 -5.36 13.54
N LEU A 160 7.65 -5.30 13.11
CA LEU A 160 6.54 -6.08 13.65
C LEU A 160 5.79 -6.76 12.51
N PRO A 161 5.32 -8.01 12.67
CA PRO A 161 4.65 -8.72 11.59
C PRO A 161 3.23 -8.22 11.40
N CYS A 162 2.78 -8.21 10.15
CA CYS A 162 1.47 -7.74 9.75
C CYS A 162 0.50 -8.91 9.63
N ASP A 163 -0.01 -9.38 10.78
CA ASP A 163 -0.85 -10.58 10.85
C ASP A 163 -2.35 -10.30 10.66
N TYR A 164 -2.76 -9.03 10.77
CA TYR A 164 -4.17 -8.66 10.78
C TYR A 164 -4.53 -7.79 9.58
N ASN A 165 -5.62 -8.18 8.91
CA ASN A 165 -6.16 -7.44 7.78
C ASN A 165 -7.34 -6.61 8.24
N LEU A 166 -7.16 -5.29 8.21
CA LEU A 166 -8.19 -4.34 8.60
C LEU A 166 -9.07 -4.01 7.40
N THR A 167 -10.37 -3.96 7.60
CA THR A 167 -11.33 -3.46 6.62
C THR A 167 -12.20 -2.36 7.21
N TRP A 168 -12.42 -1.30 6.43
CA TRP A 168 -13.25 -0.15 6.82
C TRP A 168 -13.78 0.59 5.61
N ILE A 169 -14.66 1.57 5.86
CA ILE A 169 -15.20 2.46 4.83
C ILE A 169 -14.61 3.85 5.05
N GLU A 170 -13.85 4.31 4.06
CA GLU A 170 -13.39 5.69 4.00
C GLU A 170 -14.55 6.58 3.51
N LYS A 171 -14.80 7.68 4.23
CA LYS A 171 -15.77 8.71 3.85
C LYS A 171 -15.00 9.96 3.42
N THR A 172 -15.03 10.30 2.14
CA THR A 172 -14.42 11.53 1.60
C THR A 172 -15.52 12.37 0.95
N GLY A 173 -16.07 13.31 1.72
CA GLY A 173 -17.23 14.09 1.30
C GLY A 173 -18.45 13.19 1.05
N GLN A 174 -18.95 13.16 -0.18
CA GLN A 174 -20.05 12.26 -0.59
C GLN A 174 -19.58 10.86 -1.01
N ASN A 175 -18.28 10.70 -1.28
CA ASN A 175 -17.73 9.45 -1.76
C ASN A 175 -17.45 8.50 -0.60
N ARG A 176 -17.82 7.23 -0.79
CA ARG A 176 -17.59 6.15 0.16
C ARG A 176 -16.77 5.08 -0.53
N ILE A 177 -15.64 4.71 0.04
CA ILE A 177 -14.67 3.79 -0.58
C ILE A 177 -14.40 2.66 0.41
N LYS A 178 -14.49 1.42 -0.07
CA LYS A 178 -14.05 0.25 0.70
C LYS A 178 -12.53 0.27 0.79
N ARG A 179 -11.99 0.12 1.99
CA ARG A 179 -10.55 0.06 2.22
C ARG A 179 -10.18 -1.20 2.96
N LYS A 180 -8.98 -1.68 2.66
CA LYS A 180 -8.38 -2.86 3.24
C LYS A 180 -6.89 -2.63 3.37
N MET A 181 -6.32 -2.97 4.53
CA MET A 181 -4.89 -2.78 4.76
C MET A 181 -4.39 -3.75 5.84
N TRP A 182 -3.22 -4.32 5.60
CA TRP A 182 -2.51 -5.08 6.63
C TRP A 182 -1.92 -4.15 7.68
N GLY A 183 -2.10 -4.52 8.95
CA GLY A 183 -1.61 -3.77 10.09
C GLY A 183 -1.07 -4.67 11.19
N VAL A 184 -0.53 -4.02 12.22
CA VAL A 184 0.02 -4.70 13.40
C VAL A 184 -0.93 -4.49 14.57
N LEU A 185 -1.46 -5.58 15.12
CA LEU A 185 -2.24 -5.55 16.36
C LEU A 185 -1.31 -5.70 17.57
N ARG A 186 -1.57 -4.94 18.63
CA ARG A 186 -0.83 -4.93 19.88
C ARG A 186 -1.83 -4.93 21.02
N ASN A 187 -1.62 -5.80 22.02
CA ASN A 187 -2.50 -5.76 23.17
C ASN A 187 -2.24 -4.48 23.95
N GLN A 188 -3.30 -3.88 24.44
CA GLN A 188 -3.20 -2.88 25.47
C GLN A 188 -3.77 -3.50 26.74
N ASN A 189 -2.89 -3.81 27.70
CA ASN A 189 -3.35 -4.29 29.01
C ASN A 189 -4.20 -3.18 29.67
N SER A 190 -5.52 -3.30 29.61
CA SER A 190 -6.45 -2.51 30.40
C SER A 190 -6.59 -3.16 31.78
N TYR A 191 -6.37 -2.38 32.83
CA TYR A 191 -6.68 -2.80 34.20
C TYR A 191 -8.18 -2.59 34.48
N THR A 192 -9.04 -3.21 33.69
CA THR A 192 -10.48 -3.17 33.95
C THR A 192 -11.08 -4.54 33.76
N THR A 193 -11.69 -5.03 34.84
CA THR A 193 -12.36 -6.32 34.94
C THR A 193 -13.46 -6.38 33.88
N GLY A 194 -13.30 -7.28 32.92
CA GLY A 194 -14.20 -7.44 31.78
C GLY A 194 -15.68 -7.29 32.14
N LYS A 195 -16.35 -6.44 31.35
CA LYS A 195 -17.75 -6.00 31.47
C LYS A 195 -17.98 -5.01 32.63
N TYR A 196 -17.87 -3.72 32.33
CA TYR A 196 -18.52 -2.71 33.14
C TYR A 196 -20.04 -2.87 32.95
N ARG A 197 -20.74 -3.21 34.04
CA ARG A 197 -22.18 -3.39 34.07
C ARG A 197 -22.79 -2.16 34.73
N ASP A 198 -23.20 -1.19 33.92
CA ASP A 198 -24.14 -0.17 34.38
C ASP A 198 -25.56 -0.76 34.37
N HIS A 199 -26.50 -0.22 35.15
CA HIS A 199 -27.79 -0.82 35.50
C HIS A 199 -28.68 -1.21 34.28
N TYR A 200 -28.34 -0.75 33.07
CA TYR A 200 -29.12 -0.96 31.84
C TYR A 200 -28.33 -1.52 30.63
N PHE A 201 -26.99 -1.48 30.59
CA PHE A 201 -26.19 -1.94 29.44
C PHE A 201 -24.86 -2.57 29.86
N ALA A 202 -24.44 -3.62 29.15
CA ALA A 202 -23.12 -4.25 29.31
C ALA A 202 -22.29 -3.99 28.06
N HIS A 203 -21.09 -3.43 28.20
CA HIS A 203 -20.16 -3.22 27.09
C HIS A 203 -18.99 -4.22 27.23
N PRO A 204 -18.52 -4.84 26.13
CA PRO A 204 -17.28 -5.58 26.13
C PRO A 204 -16.13 -4.61 26.37
N ASP A 205 -15.42 -4.77 27.48
CA ASP A 205 -14.29 -3.92 27.87
C ASP A 205 -12.99 -4.57 27.38
N ASN A 206 -12.79 -4.53 26.07
CA ASN A 206 -11.53 -4.94 25.45
C ASN A 206 -10.95 -3.77 24.67
N GLN A 207 -9.66 -3.52 24.89
CA GLN A 207 -8.92 -2.41 24.30
C GLN A 207 -7.65 -2.92 23.66
N ASP A 208 -7.44 -2.58 22.39
CA ASP A 208 -6.24 -2.92 21.66
C ASP A 208 -5.63 -1.68 20.97
N LYS A 209 -4.37 -1.81 20.57
CA LYS A 209 -3.68 -0.84 19.73
C LYS A 209 -3.38 -1.44 18.37
N ILE A 210 -3.57 -0.64 17.32
CA ILE A 210 -3.23 -1.04 15.95
C ILE A 210 -2.25 -0.03 15.39
N TRP A 211 -1.21 -0.51 14.73
CA TRP A 211 -0.20 0.33 14.10
C TRP A 211 -0.26 0.16 12.59
N PHE A 212 -0.33 1.29 11.90
CA PHE A 212 -0.35 1.40 10.44
C PHE A 212 0.78 2.28 9.94
N PRO A 213 1.19 2.10 8.68
CA PRO A 213 1.98 3.11 7.99
C PRO A 213 1.16 4.40 7.87
N LEU A 214 1.77 5.55 8.12
CA LEU A 214 1.16 6.84 7.85
C LEU A 214 1.21 7.12 6.34
N ASN A 215 0.04 7.26 5.70
CA ASN A 215 -0.11 7.57 4.28
C ASN A 215 -1.43 8.32 4.04
N GLN A 216 -1.73 8.67 2.79
CA GLN A 216 -2.92 9.48 2.45
C GLN A 216 -4.26 8.80 2.75
N ILE A 217 -4.26 7.49 2.99
CA ILE A 217 -5.44 6.71 3.34
C ILE A 217 -5.60 6.68 4.87
N THR A 218 -4.52 6.39 5.61
CA THR A 218 -4.53 6.25 7.07
C THR A 218 -4.52 7.60 7.80
N GLU A 219 -4.06 8.68 7.16
CA GLU A 219 -4.17 10.04 7.71
C GLU A 219 -5.64 10.48 7.87
N LYS A 220 -6.56 9.88 7.11
CA LYS A 220 -8.01 10.16 7.15
C LYS A 220 -8.73 9.45 8.29
N PHE A 221 -8.04 8.63 9.08
CA PHE A 221 -8.64 8.05 10.27
C PHE A 221 -9.04 9.15 11.26
N TRP A 222 -10.21 8.99 11.87
CA TRP A 222 -10.78 9.96 12.81
C TRP A 222 -11.39 9.22 14.01
N TYR A 223 -11.50 9.90 15.15
CA TYR A 223 -11.96 9.28 16.41
C TYR A 223 -12.98 10.12 17.18
N ASN A 224 -13.38 11.27 16.65
CA ASN A 224 -14.51 12.07 17.13
C ASN A 224 -15.06 12.85 15.94
N ASP A 225 -16.37 12.76 15.75
CA ASP A 225 -17.14 13.63 14.85
C ASP A 225 -18.00 14.60 15.69
N ASP A 226 -18.54 15.65 15.07
CA ASP A 226 -19.36 16.69 15.69
C ASP A 226 -20.62 16.13 16.40
N VAL A 227 -20.98 14.88 16.10
CA VAL A 227 -22.15 14.16 16.64
C VAL A 227 -21.75 13.07 17.67
N ASN A 228 -20.54 13.12 18.24
CA ASN A 228 -20.00 12.09 19.16
C ASN A 228 -19.98 10.67 18.58
N LYS A 229 -20.04 10.54 17.24
CA LYS A 229 -19.74 9.26 16.59
C LYS A 229 -18.24 9.06 16.57
N THR A 230 -17.81 7.81 16.55
CA THR A 230 -16.43 7.40 16.36
C THR A 230 -16.35 6.53 15.12
N MET A 231 -15.17 6.48 14.50
CA MET A 231 -14.96 5.61 13.36
C MET A 231 -15.00 4.15 13.81
N ARG A 232 -15.82 3.33 13.14
CA ARG A 232 -15.86 1.88 13.34
C ARG A 232 -15.09 1.17 12.23
N LEU A 233 -14.40 0.11 12.61
CA LEU A 233 -13.58 -0.72 11.73
C LEU A 233 -13.67 -2.19 12.14
N ILE A 234 -13.30 -3.10 11.23
CA ILE A 234 -13.36 -4.54 11.49
C ILE A 234 -11.97 -5.16 11.42
N ILE A 235 -11.60 -5.81 12.52
CA ILE A 235 -10.41 -6.65 12.64
C ILE A 235 -10.87 -7.98 13.21
N SER A 236 -11.07 -8.94 12.33
CA SER A 236 -11.50 -10.27 12.75
C SER A 236 -11.10 -11.31 11.72
N ALA A 237 -11.03 -12.56 12.17
CA ALA A 237 -11.03 -13.68 11.25
C ALA A 237 -12.32 -13.65 10.42
N PRO A 238 -12.28 -14.10 9.15
CA PRO A 238 -13.45 -14.17 8.29
C PRO A 238 -14.46 -15.16 8.89
N THR A 239 -15.40 -14.64 9.67
CA THR A 239 -16.40 -15.40 10.43
C THR A 239 -17.75 -14.71 10.29
N GLU A 240 -18.82 -15.44 10.60
CA GLU A 240 -20.19 -14.90 10.50
C GLU A 240 -20.51 -13.89 11.62
N HIS A 241 -19.68 -13.86 12.66
CA HIS A 241 -19.80 -12.95 13.81
C HIS A 241 -18.48 -12.21 14.04
N PRO A 242 -18.13 -11.24 13.17
CA PRO A 242 -16.87 -10.54 13.28
C PRO A 242 -16.84 -9.60 14.47
N LEU A 243 -15.63 -9.32 14.94
CA LEU A 243 -15.36 -8.33 15.98
C LEU A 243 -15.28 -6.94 15.36
N VAL A 244 -16.19 -6.06 15.77
CA VAL A 244 -16.19 -4.64 15.41
C VAL A 244 -15.47 -3.85 16.48
N TRP A 245 -14.80 -2.78 16.06
CA TRP A 245 -13.96 -1.96 16.89
C TRP A 245 -14.17 -0.49 16.60
N SER A 246 -14.28 0.32 17.64
CA SER A 246 -14.44 1.77 17.60
C SER A 246 -13.11 2.45 17.90
N VAL A 247 -12.68 3.37 17.05
CA VAL A 247 -11.45 4.15 17.22
C VAL A 247 -11.69 5.25 18.26
N THR A 248 -10.92 5.23 19.35
CA THR A 248 -11.06 6.20 20.45
C THR A 248 -9.89 7.15 20.59
N LYS A 249 -8.73 6.80 20.02
CA LYS A 249 -7.56 7.67 20.02
C LYS A 249 -6.69 7.40 18.79
N ILE A 250 -6.08 8.47 18.30
CA ILE A 250 -5.11 8.42 17.20
C ILE A 250 -3.81 9.10 17.65
N GLU A 251 -2.68 8.44 17.43
CA GLU A 251 -1.34 8.94 17.77
C GLU A 251 -0.38 8.75 16.58
N ASN A 252 0.25 9.83 16.12
CA ASN A 252 1.15 9.82 14.94
C ASN A 252 2.53 10.43 15.20
N THR A 253 2.87 10.68 16.47
CA THR A 253 4.05 11.47 16.85
C THR A 253 5.28 10.65 17.23
N LYS A 254 5.16 9.32 17.44
CA LYS A 254 6.22 8.50 18.02
C LYS A 254 6.27 7.07 17.44
N PRO A 255 7.16 6.77 16.48
CA PRO A 255 7.85 7.72 15.60
C PRO A 255 6.90 8.29 14.54
N VAL A 256 7.33 9.39 13.91
CA VAL A 256 6.68 9.94 12.72
C VAL A 256 6.81 8.95 11.56
N GLY A 257 5.75 8.81 10.75
CA GLY A 257 5.63 7.76 9.72
C GLY A 257 4.76 6.56 10.14
N ILE A 258 4.33 6.50 11.41
CA ILE A 258 3.42 5.47 11.92
C ILE A 258 2.16 6.12 12.50
N GLN A 259 1.01 5.57 12.13
CA GLN A 259 -0.31 5.91 12.66
C GLN A 259 -0.73 4.83 13.68
N LYS A 260 -0.90 5.21 14.95
CA LYS A 260 -1.32 4.29 16.02
C LYS A 260 -2.76 4.59 16.42
N LEU A 261 -3.62 3.60 16.27
CA LEU A 261 -5.01 3.66 16.69
C LEU A 261 -5.15 2.94 18.02
N THR A 262 -5.88 3.55 18.96
CA THR A 262 -6.44 2.85 20.11
C THR A 262 -7.89 2.53 19.81
N ILE A 263 -8.25 1.28 19.95
CA ILE A 263 -9.59 0.76 19.62
C ILE A 263 -10.24 0.11 20.83
N TYR A 264 -11.55 0.23 20.90
CA TYR A 264 -12.40 -0.47 21.86
C TYR A 264 -13.36 -1.37 21.14
N GLN A 265 -13.61 -2.55 21.70
CA GLN A 265 -14.56 -3.47 21.11
C GLN A 265 -15.97 -2.88 21.11
N ASP A 266 -16.62 -2.97 19.97
CA ASP A 266 -18.00 -2.54 19.76
C ASP A 266 -18.85 -3.74 19.30
N PHE A 267 -20.17 -3.58 19.32
CA PHE A 267 -21.09 -4.60 18.87
C PHE A 267 -21.22 -4.60 17.35
N TRP A 268 -21.33 -5.79 16.77
CA TRP A 268 -21.78 -5.97 15.40
C TRP A 268 -23.26 -5.58 15.29
N ASP A 269 -23.61 -4.83 14.24
CA ASP A 269 -24.98 -4.43 13.93
C ASP A 269 -25.36 -4.88 12.51
N GLU A 270 -26.24 -5.86 12.41
CA GLU A 270 -26.71 -6.44 11.13
C GLU A 270 -27.41 -5.42 10.22
N HIS A 271 -27.90 -4.30 10.76
CA HIS A 271 -28.55 -3.25 9.99
C HIS A 271 -27.57 -2.18 9.49
N ARG A 272 -26.38 -2.08 10.09
CA ARG A 272 -25.37 -1.07 9.74
C ARG A 272 -24.15 -1.65 9.05
N ASP A 273 -23.78 -2.88 9.40
CA ASP A 273 -22.54 -3.53 9.00
C ASP A 273 -22.81 -4.55 7.87
N TYR A 274 -21.79 -4.88 7.07
CA TYR A 274 -21.92 -5.74 5.89
C TYR A 274 -20.81 -6.79 5.81
N ILE A 275 -21.19 -8.05 5.53
CA ILE A 275 -20.27 -9.14 5.23
C ILE A 275 -20.35 -9.42 3.74
N GLU A 276 -19.24 -9.23 3.05
CA GLU A 276 -19.10 -9.49 1.64
C GLU A 276 -18.63 -10.92 1.39
N ARG A 277 -19.34 -11.63 0.50
CA ARG A 277 -19.05 -13.02 0.13
C ARG A 277 -18.86 -13.13 -1.38
N ASP A 278 -17.97 -14.04 -1.79
CA ASP A 278 -17.83 -14.43 -3.20
C ASP A 278 -18.94 -15.39 -3.66
N GLU A 279 -18.93 -15.76 -4.94
CA GLU A 279 -19.89 -16.70 -5.55
C GLU A 279 -19.92 -18.08 -4.87
N ASN A 280 -18.83 -18.45 -4.19
CA ASN A 280 -18.69 -19.71 -3.46
C ASN A 280 -19.10 -19.59 -1.98
N GLY A 281 -19.56 -18.41 -1.54
CA GLY A 281 -19.97 -18.13 -0.17
C GLY A 281 -18.83 -17.85 0.81
N LYS A 282 -17.58 -17.74 0.33
CA LYS A 282 -16.41 -17.40 1.14
C LYS A 282 -16.42 -15.91 1.45
N ILE A 283 -16.17 -15.56 2.70
CA ILE A 283 -16.08 -14.17 3.15
C ILE A 283 -14.81 -13.54 2.56
N ILE A 284 -14.98 -12.46 1.80
CA ILE A 284 -13.89 -11.71 1.15
C ILE A 284 -13.67 -10.32 1.77
N GLY A 285 -14.67 -9.77 2.47
CA GLY A 285 -14.60 -8.48 3.13
C GLY A 285 -15.65 -8.34 4.24
N MET A 286 -15.36 -7.52 5.24
CA MET A 286 -16.28 -7.23 6.36
C MET A 286 -16.19 -5.74 6.66
N TYR A 287 -17.30 -5.01 6.55
CA TYR A 287 -17.28 -3.55 6.63
C TYR A 287 -18.26 -3.04 7.67
N ALA A 288 -17.74 -2.33 8.67
CA ALA A 288 -18.57 -1.60 9.61
C ALA A 288 -19.17 -0.35 8.95
N ASP A 289 -20.37 0.04 9.38
CA ASP A 289 -21.09 1.23 8.91
C ASP A 289 -21.34 1.27 7.39
N TYR A 290 -21.46 0.11 6.74
CA TYR A 290 -21.79 -0.02 5.31
C TYR A 290 -23.13 0.60 4.93
N TYR A 291 -24.15 0.46 5.76
CA TYR A 291 -25.50 0.98 5.48
C TYR A 291 -25.80 2.33 6.16
N ASP A 292 -24.79 3.01 6.71
CA ASP A 292 -24.96 4.33 7.37
C ASP A 292 -25.32 5.47 6.40
N SER A 293 -25.24 5.25 5.09
CA SER A 293 -25.63 6.20 4.04
C SER A 293 -26.29 5.49 2.85
N SER A 294 -27.14 6.20 2.12
CA SER A 294 -27.78 5.72 0.89
C SER A 294 -26.81 5.55 -0.28
N VAL A 295 -25.65 6.21 -0.23
CA VAL A 295 -24.59 6.05 -1.24
C VAL A 295 -23.85 4.75 -0.97
N ILE A 296 -23.82 3.85 -1.94
CA ILE A 296 -23.13 2.55 -1.80
C ILE A 296 -21.61 2.76 -1.88
N PRO A 297 -20.81 2.16 -0.97
CA PRO A 297 -19.36 2.19 -1.06
C PRO A 297 -18.84 1.56 -2.35
N VAL A 298 -17.91 2.24 -3.01
CA VAL A 298 -17.25 1.76 -4.23
C VAL A 298 -15.97 1.01 -3.87
N GLU A 299 -15.57 0.05 -4.70
CA GLU A 299 -14.24 -0.54 -4.61
C GLU A 299 -13.16 0.53 -4.80
N PRO A 300 -12.01 0.41 -4.11
CA PRO A 300 -10.92 1.32 -4.32
C PRO A 300 -10.40 1.15 -5.75
N SER A 301 -10.08 2.26 -6.41
CA SER A 301 -9.22 2.20 -7.58
C SER A 301 -7.91 1.49 -7.21
N THR A 302 -7.46 0.59 -8.09
CA THR A 302 -6.28 -0.28 -7.88
C THR A 302 -5.09 0.53 -7.29
N PRO A 303 -4.35 0.01 -6.29
CA PRO A 303 -3.12 0.64 -5.82
C PRO A 303 -2.19 0.95 -7.00
N GLY A 304 -1.74 2.20 -7.11
CA GLY A 304 -0.99 2.70 -8.27
C GLY A 304 -1.74 3.73 -9.13
N GLU A 305 -3.03 4.00 -8.88
CA GLU A 305 -3.66 5.20 -9.41
C GLU A 305 -3.25 6.44 -8.61
N ILE A 306 -2.52 7.35 -9.28
CA ILE A 306 -2.15 8.67 -8.75
C ILE A 306 -3.43 9.41 -8.34
N ALA A 307 -3.59 9.64 -7.03
CA ALA A 307 -4.65 10.50 -6.51
C ALA A 307 -4.44 11.93 -7.03
N GLY A 308 -5.51 12.55 -7.54
CA GLY A 308 -5.51 13.93 -8.05
C GLY A 308 -5.56 14.08 -9.57
N ILE A 309 -5.62 12.99 -10.34
CA ILE A 309 -5.70 13.04 -11.80
C ILE A 309 -7.06 12.50 -12.29
N ASN A 310 -7.90 13.39 -12.79
CA ASN A 310 -9.16 13.05 -13.46
C ASN A 310 -8.86 12.61 -14.90
N LYS A 311 -9.52 11.56 -15.40
CA LYS A 311 -9.22 10.98 -16.71
C LYS A 311 -10.52 10.67 -17.44
N THR A 312 -10.59 11.00 -18.73
CA THR A 312 -11.78 10.68 -19.54
C THR A 312 -11.40 10.41 -20.99
N ILE A 313 -12.22 9.62 -21.67
CA ILE A 313 -12.11 9.34 -23.11
C ILE A 313 -13.22 10.10 -23.82
N ILE A 314 -12.83 11.05 -24.67
CA ILE A 314 -13.77 11.85 -25.46
C ILE A 314 -13.84 11.31 -26.88
N ALA A 315 -15.06 11.23 -27.40
CA ALA A 315 -15.33 10.99 -28.80
C ALA A 315 -16.37 12.00 -29.32
N SER A 316 -16.56 12.07 -30.64
CA SER A 316 -17.51 12.99 -31.27
C SER A 316 -18.98 12.73 -30.94
N SER A 317 -19.30 11.55 -30.40
CA SER A 317 -20.62 11.17 -29.90
C SER A 317 -20.48 10.07 -28.84
N THR A 318 -21.53 9.78 -28.09
CA THR A 318 -21.56 8.67 -27.11
C THR A 318 -21.84 7.30 -27.75
N ASN A 319 -22.13 7.26 -29.06
CA ASN A 319 -22.69 6.07 -29.72
C ASN A 319 -21.74 5.53 -30.80
N VAL A 320 -21.50 4.22 -30.82
CA VAL A 320 -20.64 3.53 -31.81
C VAL A 320 -21.53 2.70 -32.73
N LYS A 321 -21.48 2.99 -34.04
CA LYS A 321 -22.32 2.30 -35.03
C LYS A 321 -21.70 0.97 -35.48
N VAL A 322 -22.50 -0.09 -35.48
CA VAL A 322 -22.12 -1.40 -36.03
C VAL A 322 -21.92 -1.29 -37.55
N GLY A 323 -20.75 -1.69 -38.04
CA GLY A 323 -20.43 -1.61 -39.47
C GLY A 323 -20.14 -0.19 -40.01
N GLY A 324 -20.17 0.83 -39.13
CA GLY A 324 -19.96 2.24 -39.47
C GLY A 324 -18.54 2.60 -39.91
N SER A 325 -18.28 3.90 -40.09
CA SER A 325 -16.92 4.41 -40.31
C SER A 325 -16.10 4.39 -39.01
N TYR A 326 -14.78 4.50 -39.16
CA TYR A 326 -13.88 4.68 -38.01
C TYR A 326 -14.28 5.90 -37.18
N LYS A 327 -14.33 5.71 -35.86
CA LYS A 327 -14.59 6.77 -34.89
C LYS A 327 -13.32 7.07 -34.10
N LEU A 328 -13.06 8.35 -33.87
CA LEU A 328 -11.87 8.83 -33.16
C LEU A 328 -12.16 8.94 -31.66
N PHE A 329 -11.29 8.34 -30.85
CA PHE A 329 -11.28 8.44 -29.39
C PHE A 329 -10.02 9.19 -28.98
N THR A 330 -10.16 10.11 -28.03
CA THR A 330 -9.08 10.94 -27.49
C THR A 330 -9.09 10.87 -25.98
N ILE A 331 -7.94 10.56 -25.38
CA ILE A 331 -7.79 10.59 -23.92
C ILE A 331 -7.51 12.03 -23.48
N LYS A 332 -8.22 12.48 -22.46
CA LYS A 332 -7.88 13.67 -21.69
C LYS A 332 -7.50 13.30 -20.27
N ILE A 333 -6.35 13.79 -19.86
CA ILE A 333 -5.83 13.68 -18.50
C ILE A 333 -5.91 15.08 -17.90
N LEU A 334 -6.61 15.22 -16.78
CA LEU A 334 -6.94 16.47 -16.10
C LEU A 334 -6.31 16.48 -14.71
N ASP A 335 -5.81 17.62 -14.25
CA ASP A 335 -5.36 17.82 -12.87
C ASP A 335 -6.55 18.07 -11.89
N GLU A 336 -6.25 18.29 -10.61
CA GLU A 336 -7.25 18.61 -9.57
C GLU A 336 -8.06 19.88 -9.89
N ASP A 337 -7.46 20.82 -10.62
CA ASP A 337 -8.04 22.09 -11.04
C ASP A 337 -8.77 22.00 -12.41
N HIS A 338 -8.93 20.80 -12.97
CA HIS A 338 -9.58 20.52 -14.26
C HIS A 338 -8.84 21.09 -15.50
N ASN A 339 -7.54 21.34 -15.41
CA ASN A 339 -6.71 21.72 -16.55
C ASN A 339 -6.22 20.47 -17.31
N ASP A 340 -6.15 20.56 -18.64
CA ASP A 340 -5.68 19.47 -19.51
C ASP A 340 -4.14 19.34 -19.46
N ILE A 341 -3.67 18.28 -18.81
CA ILE A 341 -2.25 17.92 -18.66
C ILE A 341 -1.81 16.78 -19.59
N SER A 342 -2.64 16.39 -20.56
CA SER A 342 -2.37 15.25 -21.47
C SER A 342 -1.00 15.34 -22.16
N ASP A 343 -0.51 16.56 -22.41
CA ASP A 343 0.77 16.83 -23.06
C ASP A 343 1.98 16.36 -22.26
N GLN A 344 1.87 16.21 -20.94
CA GLN A 344 2.92 15.63 -20.09
C GLN A 344 3.14 14.13 -20.40
N TYR A 345 2.17 13.47 -21.02
CA TYR A 345 2.18 12.04 -21.33
C TYR A 345 2.55 11.73 -22.78
N LYS A 346 3.08 12.71 -23.54
CA LYS A 346 3.49 12.56 -24.95
C LYS A 346 4.48 11.41 -25.21
N GLY A 347 5.34 11.12 -24.25
CA GLY A 347 6.34 10.05 -24.35
C GLY A 347 5.86 8.67 -23.90
N GLY A 348 4.61 8.55 -23.43
CA GLY A 348 4.07 7.30 -22.89
C GLY A 348 3.60 6.33 -23.97
N GLU A 349 3.51 5.05 -23.60
CA GLU A 349 2.88 4.02 -24.43
C GLU A 349 1.38 3.91 -24.11
N PHE A 350 0.54 3.95 -25.15
CA PHE A 350 -0.92 3.93 -25.05
C PHE A 350 -1.48 2.62 -25.61
N THR A 351 -1.95 1.75 -24.71
CA THR A 351 -2.51 0.44 -25.02
C THR A 351 -4.03 0.48 -24.90
N TRP A 352 -4.75 0.28 -26.01
CA TRP A 352 -6.21 0.38 -26.06
C TRP A 352 -6.88 -0.99 -26.06
N LYS A 353 -7.99 -1.11 -25.34
CA LYS A 353 -8.80 -2.32 -25.24
C LYS A 353 -10.29 -1.97 -25.30
N CYS A 354 -11.12 -2.96 -25.64
CA CYS A 354 -12.56 -2.83 -25.58
C CYS A 354 -13.22 -4.12 -25.10
N SER A 355 -14.28 -4.00 -24.31
CA SER A 355 -15.04 -5.13 -23.78
C SER A 355 -16.53 -4.82 -23.69
N VAL A 356 -17.36 -5.85 -23.67
CA VAL A 356 -18.80 -5.77 -23.34
C VAL A 356 -19.07 -6.84 -22.30
N GLU A 357 -19.71 -6.47 -21.17
CA GLU A 357 -20.05 -7.41 -20.08
C GLU A 357 -18.84 -8.27 -19.64
N ASN A 358 -17.65 -7.65 -19.51
CA ASN A 358 -16.38 -8.28 -19.16
C ASN A 358 -15.78 -9.28 -20.17
N ASN A 359 -16.36 -9.40 -21.37
CA ASN A 359 -15.75 -10.16 -22.46
C ASN A 359 -14.95 -9.22 -23.38
N GLU A 360 -13.66 -9.47 -23.56
CA GLU A 360 -12.82 -8.72 -24.50
C GLU A 360 -13.27 -8.96 -25.95
N LEU A 361 -13.41 -7.87 -26.71
CA LEU A 361 -13.93 -7.88 -28.09
C LEU A 361 -12.84 -7.60 -29.14
N SER A 362 -11.59 -8.00 -28.88
CA SER A 362 -10.47 -7.74 -29.79
C SER A 362 -10.73 -8.20 -31.23
N ASP A 363 -11.51 -9.28 -31.41
CA ASP A 363 -11.80 -9.87 -32.72
C ASP A 363 -12.97 -9.20 -33.47
N TYR A 364 -13.78 -8.41 -32.76
CA TYR A 364 -14.98 -7.75 -33.30
C TYR A 364 -14.76 -6.27 -33.61
N VAL A 365 -13.52 -5.80 -33.44
CA VAL A 365 -13.17 -4.39 -33.54
C VAL A 365 -11.89 -4.22 -34.37
N SER A 366 -11.91 -3.26 -35.29
CA SER A 366 -10.73 -2.86 -36.07
C SER A 366 -10.19 -1.54 -35.54
N TRP A 367 -8.91 -1.54 -35.14
CA TRP A 367 -8.20 -0.36 -34.64
C TRP A 367 -7.30 0.24 -35.74
N SER A 368 -7.17 1.57 -35.77
CA SER A 368 -6.29 2.27 -36.70
C SER A 368 -5.61 3.46 -36.03
N LYS A 369 -4.28 3.55 -36.19
CA LYS A 369 -3.46 4.70 -35.74
C LYS A 369 -3.21 5.72 -36.84
N SER A 370 -3.74 5.52 -38.05
CA SER A 370 -3.45 6.40 -39.19
C SER A 370 -4.01 7.82 -38.99
N GLY A 371 -3.12 8.82 -38.99
CA GLY A 371 -3.44 10.23 -38.80
C GLY A 371 -3.93 10.58 -37.39
N CYS A 372 -3.59 9.79 -36.37
CA CYS A 372 -3.92 10.04 -34.97
C CYS A 372 -2.74 10.67 -34.21
N LYS A 373 -3.02 11.51 -33.21
CA LYS A 373 -2.00 11.98 -32.24
C LYS A 373 -1.65 10.86 -31.23
N TYR A 374 -0.63 11.08 -30.42
CA TYR A 374 -0.13 10.13 -29.41
C TYR A 374 -1.23 9.61 -28.44
N ASN A 375 -2.16 10.48 -28.03
CA ASN A 375 -3.28 10.17 -27.13
C ASN A 375 -4.59 9.82 -27.86
N GLN A 376 -4.52 9.43 -29.14
CA GLN A 376 -5.70 9.19 -29.97
C GLN A 376 -5.67 7.82 -30.65
N ILE A 377 -6.86 7.25 -30.84
CA ILE A 377 -7.05 6.03 -31.63
C ILE A 377 -8.33 6.10 -32.46
N LYS A 378 -8.34 5.46 -33.63
CA LYS A 378 -9.55 5.22 -34.39
C LYS A 378 -10.01 3.78 -34.22
N MET A 379 -11.30 3.60 -34.00
CA MET A 379 -11.92 2.28 -33.80
C MET A 379 -13.14 2.14 -34.71
N LYS A 380 -13.32 0.95 -35.30
CA LYS A 380 -14.51 0.57 -36.05
C LYS A 380 -15.05 -0.75 -35.51
N PHE A 381 -16.34 -0.81 -35.21
CA PHE A 381 -17.03 -2.04 -34.82
C PHE A 381 -17.39 -2.86 -36.08
N ILE A 382 -17.01 -4.13 -36.10
CA ILE A 382 -17.28 -5.05 -37.21
C ILE A 382 -18.76 -5.46 -37.17
N ASN A 383 -19.32 -5.92 -38.29
CA ASN A 383 -20.75 -6.08 -38.52
C ASN A 383 -21.41 -7.24 -37.74
N ASP A 384 -21.26 -7.27 -36.41
CA ASP A 384 -21.93 -8.19 -35.51
C ASP A 384 -23.08 -7.48 -34.76
N ARG A 385 -24.30 -7.95 -34.98
CA ARG A 385 -25.52 -7.35 -34.44
C ARG A 385 -25.91 -7.87 -33.05
N ASN A 386 -25.19 -8.87 -32.53
CA ASN A 386 -25.48 -9.48 -31.23
C ASN A 386 -25.23 -8.52 -30.05
N TYR A 387 -24.46 -7.45 -30.27
CA TYR A 387 -24.08 -6.48 -29.25
C TYR A 387 -24.87 -5.16 -29.32
N LEU A 388 -25.91 -5.08 -30.16
CA LEU A 388 -26.77 -3.90 -30.26
C LEU A 388 -27.48 -3.60 -28.93
N GLY A 389 -27.47 -2.32 -28.53
CA GLY A 389 -28.09 -1.87 -27.28
C GLY A 389 -27.28 -2.19 -26.02
N LYS A 390 -26.10 -2.80 -26.14
CA LYS A 390 -25.17 -3.02 -25.02
C LYS A 390 -24.19 -1.85 -24.87
N LEU A 391 -23.64 -1.72 -23.66
CA LEU A 391 -22.58 -0.76 -23.35
C LEU A 391 -21.21 -1.37 -23.71
N LEU A 392 -20.50 -0.68 -24.60
CA LEU A 392 -19.11 -0.94 -24.95
C LEU A 392 -18.20 -0.18 -24.00
N LEU A 393 -17.46 -0.90 -23.17
CA LEU A 393 -16.41 -0.33 -22.34
C LEU A 393 -15.13 -0.22 -23.18
N ILE A 394 -14.67 1.00 -23.42
CA ILE A 394 -13.37 1.27 -24.05
C ILE A 394 -12.41 1.66 -22.94
N SER A 395 -11.26 1.00 -22.88
CA SER A 395 -10.21 1.33 -21.92
C SER A 395 -8.86 1.59 -22.59
N CYS A 396 -8.04 2.39 -21.93
CA CYS A 396 -6.65 2.60 -22.33
C CYS A 396 -5.73 2.62 -21.11
N ASP A 397 -4.66 1.85 -21.20
CA ASP A 397 -3.54 1.86 -20.27
C ASP A 397 -2.43 2.77 -20.86
N VAL A 398 -2.08 3.83 -20.13
CA VAL A 398 -1.02 4.78 -20.47
C VAL A 398 0.18 4.52 -19.55
N SER A 399 1.30 4.07 -20.09
CA SER A 399 2.52 3.82 -19.31
C SER A 399 3.62 4.83 -19.64
N LEU A 400 4.09 5.56 -18.64
CA LEU A 400 5.21 6.52 -18.75
C LEU A 400 6.01 6.53 -17.45
N ASN A 401 7.33 6.32 -17.51
CA ASN A 401 8.25 6.36 -16.36
C ASN A 401 7.75 5.54 -15.15
N ASN A 402 7.33 4.28 -15.38
CA ASN A 402 6.74 3.37 -14.39
C ASN A 402 5.38 3.79 -13.80
N ASN A 403 4.82 4.94 -14.20
CA ASN A 403 3.44 5.31 -13.88
C ASN A 403 2.49 4.70 -14.91
N ILE A 404 1.49 3.95 -14.43
CA ILE A 404 0.43 3.38 -15.26
C ILE A 404 -0.88 4.10 -14.96
N ILE A 405 -1.39 4.81 -15.95
CA ILE A 405 -2.69 5.46 -15.88
C ILE A 405 -3.68 4.63 -16.69
N ARG A 406 -4.70 4.10 -16.01
CA ARG A 406 -5.83 3.44 -16.67
C ARG A 406 -6.97 4.43 -16.83
N VAL A 407 -7.59 4.44 -18.01
CA VAL A 407 -8.77 5.25 -18.33
C VAL A 407 -9.81 4.33 -18.96
N ALA A 408 -11.06 4.41 -18.54
CA ALA A 408 -12.13 3.63 -19.17
C ALA A 408 -13.43 4.43 -19.23
N GLU A 409 -14.16 4.31 -20.34
CA GLU A 409 -15.43 4.99 -20.58
C GLU A 409 -16.41 4.10 -21.32
N ASN A 410 -17.71 4.29 -21.05
CA ASN A 410 -18.79 3.53 -21.66
C ASN A 410 -19.36 4.26 -22.89
N PHE A 411 -19.60 3.50 -23.96
CA PHE A 411 -20.24 3.96 -25.19
C PHE A 411 -21.39 3.04 -25.58
N GLU A 412 -22.47 3.59 -26.15
CA GLU A 412 -23.62 2.79 -26.57
C GLU A 412 -23.40 2.21 -27.98
N ILE A 413 -23.66 0.91 -28.18
CA ILE A 413 -23.61 0.30 -29.50
C ILE A 413 -24.95 0.48 -30.22
N THR A 414 -24.94 1.20 -31.33
CA THR A 414 -26.14 1.52 -32.13
C THR A 414 -26.03 1.03 -33.58
N VAL A 415 -27.13 1.17 -34.31
CA VAL A 415 -27.20 0.91 -35.77
C VAL A 415 -26.61 2.06 -36.59
#